data_AF-A0A356W1G4-F1
#
_entry.id   AF-A0A356W1G4-F1
#
_cell.length_a   1.000
_cell.length_b   1.000
_cell.length_c   1.000
_cell.angle_alpha   90.00
_cell.angle_beta   90.00
_cell.angle_gamma   90.00
#
_symmetry.space_group_name_H-M   'P 1'
#
loop_
_entity.id
_entity.type
_entity.pdbx_description
1 polymer ?
#
loop_
_entity_poly.entity_id
_entity_poly.type
_entity_poly.pdbx_seq_one_letter_code
_entity_poly.pdbx_strand_id
1 'polypeptide(L)'
;MNSIFIGGADADGTGQPGVAQNLLLKIANRHGLIAGATGTGKTVTLQNLAQGFSDAGVPVFCADVKGDLSGICMPGSKDHKLHEKFVERANKIGLGAYDYSAAPTVFWDVFGENGHPIRTTISEMGPLLLSRLMD
;
A
#
# COMPACT_ATOMS: atom_id res chain seq x y z
N MET A 1 6.89 -7.25 14.28
CA MET A 1 5.48 -7.29 13.82
C MET A 1 5.25 -8.65 13.18
N ASN A 2 4.18 -9.39 13.51
CA ASN A 2 3.94 -10.76 13.01
C ASN A 2 2.78 -10.87 12.00
N SER A 3 2.02 -9.78 11.85
CA SER A 3 0.86 -9.71 10.97
C SER A 3 0.57 -8.25 10.58
N ILE A 4 -0.14 -8.07 9.47
CA ILE A 4 -0.64 -6.78 8.97
C ILE A 4 -2.16 -6.75 9.11
N PHE A 5 -2.71 -5.65 9.60
CA PHE A 5 -4.16 -5.43 9.61
C PHE A 5 -4.68 -5.26 8.17
N ILE A 6 -5.72 -6.01 7.79
CA ILE A 6 -6.28 -5.96 6.42
C ILE A 6 -7.74 -5.52 6.36
N GLY A 7 -8.39 -5.32 7.50
CA GLY A 7 -9.77 -4.86 7.57
C GLY A 7 -10.54 -5.50 8.71
N GLY A 8 -11.85 -5.34 8.70
CA GLY A 8 -12.79 -5.93 9.66
C GLY A 8 -14.20 -5.83 9.10
N ALA A 9 -15.11 -6.64 9.62
CA ALA A 9 -16.52 -6.55 9.22
C ALA A 9 -17.14 -5.26 9.75
N ASP A 10 -18.00 -4.62 8.96
CA ASP A 10 -18.94 -3.62 9.46
C ASP A 10 -20.26 -4.29 9.90
N ALA A 11 -21.07 -3.55 10.63
CA ALA A 11 -22.33 -4.01 11.22
C ALA A 11 -23.41 -4.44 10.21
N ASP A 12 -23.19 -4.16 8.92
CA ASP A 12 -24.16 -4.42 7.85
C ASP A 12 -23.83 -5.69 7.04
N GLY A 13 -22.72 -6.37 7.34
CA GLY A 13 -22.28 -7.63 6.72
C GLY A 13 -22.48 -8.88 7.59
N THR A 14 -22.20 -10.08 7.06
CA THR A 14 -22.32 -11.37 7.76
C THR A 14 -21.21 -11.65 8.80
N GLY A 15 -20.40 -10.63 9.15
CA GLY A 15 -19.29 -10.76 10.08
C GLY A 15 -19.58 -10.13 11.45
N GLN A 16 -18.77 -10.47 12.45
CA GLN A 16 -18.86 -9.84 13.77
C GLN A 16 -18.21 -8.44 13.74
N PRO A 17 -18.95 -7.37 14.04
CA PRO A 17 -18.40 -6.02 14.10
C PRO A 17 -17.34 -5.91 15.20
N GLY A 18 -16.38 -5.01 15.03
CA GLY A 18 -15.29 -4.79 15.99
C GLY A 18 -14.21 -5.87 15.98
N VAL A 19 -14.28 -6.87 15.09
CA VAL A 19 -13.26 -7.92 14.96
C VAL A 19 -12.31 -7.63 13.80
N ALA A 20 -11.08 -7.25 14.16
CA ALA A 20 -9.99 -7.04 13.22
C ALA A 20 -9.57 -8.34 12.51
N GLN A 21 -9.36 -8.25 11.20
CA GLN A 21 -8.78 -9.28 10.35
C GLN A 21 -7.33 -8.93 10.04
N ASN A 22 -6.47 -9.94 10.17
CA ASN A 22 -5.03 -9.76 10.03
C ASN A 22 -4.45 -10.78 9.04
N LEU A 23 -3.57 -10.32 8.15
CA LEU A 23 -2.74 -11.17 7.31
C LEU A 23 -1.46 -11.53 8.07
N LEU A 24 -1.26 -12.82 8.32
CA LEU A 24 -0.04 -13.31 8.96
C LEU A 24 1.15 -13.19 7.98
N LEU A 25 2.21 -12.48 8.39
CA LEU A 25 3.36 -12.20 7.52
C LEU A 25 4.04 -13.49 7.00
N LYS A 26 4.12 -14.52 7.85
CA LYS A 26 4.72 -15.82 7.51
C LYS A 26 4.07 -16.56 6.32
N ILE A 27 2.87 -16.15 5.93
CA ILE A 27 2.12 -16.73 4.79
C ILE A 27 1.72 -15.67 3.76
N ALA A 28 2.24 -14.45 3.88
CA ALA A 28 1.93 -13.33 3.00
C ALA A 28 2.62 -13.41 1.63
N ASN A 29 3.43 -14.45 1.39
CA ASN A 29 4.05 -14.78 0.11
C ASN A 29 3.10 -15.52 -0.85
N ARG A 30 1.82 -15.69 -0.48
CA ARG A 30 0.78 -16.25 -1.36
C ARG A 30 0.07 -15.14 -2.12
N HIS A 31 -0.25 -15.41 -3.39
CA HIS A 31 -1.06 -14.50 -4.20
C HIS A 31 -2.43 -14.27 -3.55
N GLY A 32 -2.91 -13.03 -3.63
CA GLY A 32 -4.23 -12.62 -3.14
C GLY A 32 -5.01 -11.88 -4.22
N LEU A 33 -6.33 -11.80 -4.05
CA LEU A 33 -7.24 -11.08 -4.94
C LEU A 33 -8.06 -10.07 -4.12
N ILE A 34 -7.96 -8.79 -4.47
CA ILE A 34 -8.82 -7.73 -3.94
C ILE A 34 -9.89 -7.45 -5.00
N ALA A 35 -11.11 -7.94 -4.75
CA ALA A 35 -12.25 -7.76 -5.65
C ALA A 35 -13.32 -6.87 -5.00
N GLY A 36 -14.05 -6.12 -5.82
CA GLY A 36 -15.12 -5.23 -5.37
C GLY A 36 -15.56 -4.25 -6.46
N ALA A 37 -16.76 -3.69 -6.33
CA ALA A 37 -17.26 -2.67 -7.24
C ALA A 37 -16.50 -1.34 -7.09
N THR A 38 -16.73 -0.38 -7.97
CA THR A 38 -16.19 0.98 -7.81
C THR A 38 -16.71 1.59 -6.52
N GLY A 39 -15.84 2.25 -5.76
CA GLY A 39 -16.19 2.88 -4.48
C GLY A 39 -16.22 1.95 -3.26
N THR A 40 -15.98 0.64 -3.41
CA THR A 40 -16.02 -0.31 -2.27
C THR A 40 -14.69 -0.44 -1.50
N GLY A 41 -13.79 0.54 -1.63
CA GLY A 41 -12.54 0.58 -0.85
C GLY A 41 -11.39 -0.30 -1.36
N LYS A 42 -11.40 -0.73 -2.63
CA LYS A 42 -10.27 -1.48 -3.23
C LYS A 42 -8.92 -0.77 -3.06
N THR A 43 -8.86 0.52 -3.44
CA THR A 43 -7.65 1.34 -3.31
C THR A 43 -7.23 1.50 -1.85
N VAL A 44 -8.17 1.78 -0.95
CA VAL A 44 -7.88 1.92 0.49
C VAL A 44 -7.30 0.63 1.07
N THR A 45 -7.84 -0.53 0.66
CA THR A 45 -7.32 -1.84 1.07
C THR A 45 -5.89 -2.05 0.56
N LEU A 46 -5.62 -1.67 -0.69
CA LEU A 46 -4.29 -1.78 -1.29
C LEU A 46 -3.27 -0.84 -0.63
N GLN A 47 -3.66 0.39 -0.31
CA GLN A 47 -2.83 1.35 0.44
C GLN A 47 -2.49 0.81 1.84
N ASN A 48 -3.48 0.28 2.56
CA ASN A 48 -3.28 -0.27 3.89
C ASN A 48 -2.33 -1.49 3.87
N LEU A 49 -2.45 -2.37 2.87
CA LEU A 49 -1.49 -3.45 2.66
C LEU A 49 -0.10 -2.92 2.35
N ALA A 50 0.02 -1.95 1.44
CA ALA A 50 1.30 -1.38 1.06
C ALA A 50 2.02 -0.73 2.25
N GLN A 51 1.31 0.07 3.05
CA GLN A 51 1.83 0.66 4.29
C GLN A 51 2.25 -0.42 5.27
N GLY A 52 1.38 -1.40 5.54
CA GLY A 52 1.69 -2.46 6.52
C GLY A 52 2.90 -3.33 6.13
N PHE A 53 3.11 -3.59 4.85
CA PHE A 53 4.33 -4.24 4.38
C PHE A 53 5.55 -3.34 4.52
N SER A 54 5.44 -2.06 4.16
CA SER A 54 6.51 -1.08 4.34
C SER A 54 6.94 -0.95 5.81
N ASP A 55 5.98 -0.86 6.73
CA ASP A 55 6.21 -0.81 8.19
C ASP A 55 6.87 -2.09 8.72
N ALA A 56 6.60 -3.23 8.08
CA ALA A 56 7.26 -4.50 8.37
C ALA A 56 8.66 -4.62 7.72
N GLY A 57 9.14 -3.60 7.02
CA GLY A 57 10.42 -3.59 6.32
C GLY A 57 10.42 -4.35 4.98
N VAL A 58 9.24 -4.66 4.43
CA VAL A 58 9.08 -5.36 3.15
C VAL A 58 8.86 -4.33 2.05
N PRO A 59 9.74 -4.25 1.03
CA PRO A 59 9.54 -3.37 -0.12
C PRO A 59 8.28 -3.76 -0.90
N VAL A 60 7.49 -2.76 -1.28
CA VAL A 60 6.27 -2.95 -2.05
C VAL A 60 6.41 -2.26 -3.40
N PHE A 61 6.15 -3.00 -4.47
CA PHE A 61 6.08 -2.47 -5.83
C PHE A 61 4.63 -2.48 -6.30
N CYS A 62 4.12 -1.32 -6.72
CA CYS A 62 2.73 -1.13 -7.12
C CYS A 62 2.65 -0.40 -8.46
N ALA A 63 1.79 -0.88 -9.36
CA ALA A 63 1.39 -0.14 -10.54
C ALA A 63 0.23 0.81 -10.19
N ASP A 64 0.45 2.11 -10.27
CA ASP A 64 -0.57 3.12 -10.01
C ASP A 64 -1.05 3.77 -11.30
N VAL A 65 -2.01 3.13 -11.98
CA VAL A 65 -2.52 3.59 -13.27
C VAL A 65 -3.37 4.85 -13.14
N LYS A 66 -4.02 5.06 -11.99
CA LYS A 66 -4.98 6.15 -11.77
C LYS A 66 -4.45 7.29 -10.90
N GLY A 67 -3.29 7.11 -10.27
CA GLY A 67 -2.76 8.05 -9.29
C GLY A 67 -3.36 7.87 -7.89
N ASP A 68 -4.22 6.86 -7.70
CA ASP A 68 -4.97 6.67 -6.47
C ASP A 68 -4.09 6.10 -5.33
N LEU A 69 -2.92 5.51 -5.64
CA LEU A 69 -1.99 4.96 -4.63
C LEU A 69 -0.90 5.95 -4.24
N SER A 70 -0.55 6.88 -5.12
CA SER A 70 0.54 7.83 -4.96
C SER A 70 0.46 8.67 -3.68
N GLY A 71 -0.75 8.95 -3.18
CA GLY A 71 -0.98 9.69 -1.94
C GLY A 71 -0.42 9.03 -0.67
N ILE A 72 0.01 7.78 -0.72
CA ILE A 72 0.61 7.06 0.42
C ILE A 72 1.91 7.70 0.94
N CYS A 73 2.57 8.52 0.12
CA CYS A 73 3.79 9.25 0.52
C CYS A 73 3.52 10.48 1.41
N MET A 74 2.25 10.85 1.60
CA MET A 74 1.85 12.00 2.40
C MET A 74 1.00 11.56 3.58
N PRO A 75 1.33 11.98 4.82
CA PRO A 75 0.48 11.68 5.95
C PRO A 75 -0.84 12.47 5.83
N GLY A 76 -1.93 11.86 6.25
CA GLY A 76 -3.19 12.57 6.46
C GLY A 76 -3.10 13.58 7.62
N SER A 77 -4.19 14.32 7.84
CA SER A 77 -4.29 15.30 8.95
C SER A 77 -5.55 15.08 9.77
N LYS A 78 -5.43 15.30 11.09
CA LYS A 78 -6.55 15.28 12.05
C LYS A 78 -7.48 16.48 11.87
N ASP A 79 -6.99 17.57 11.29
CA ASP A 79 -7.78 18.77 11.00
C ASP A 79 -8.62 18.63 9.72
N HIS A 80 -8.45 17.54 8.97
CA HIS A 80 -9.20 17.32 7.75
C HIS A 80 -10.65 16.92 8.06
N LYS A 81 -11.62 17.46 7.30
CA LYS A 81 -13.07 17.22 7.46
C LYS A 81 -13.53 15.75 7.48
N LEU A 82 -12.69 14.82 7.05
CA LEU A 82 -12.98 13.39 7.01
C LEU A 82 -12.41 12.62 8.22
N HIS A 83 -11.64 13.28 9.08
CA HIS A 83 -10.97 12.64 10.21
C HIS A 83 -11.96 11.88 11.11
N GLU A 84 -13.06 12.52 11.50
CA GLU A 84 -14.09 11.90 12.34
C GLU A 84 -14.66 10.62 11.71
N LYS A 85 -14.95 10.64 10.40
CA LYS A 85 -15.46 9.47 9.68
C LYS A 85 -14.45 8.33 9.62
N PHE A 86 -13.17 8.65 9.48
CA PHE A 86 -12.11 7.63 9.50
C PHE A 86 -11.93 7.01 10.87
N VAL A 87 -11.94 7.81 11.93
CA VAL A 87 -11.87 7.32 13.32
C VAL A 87 -13.08 6.44 13.66
N GLU A 88 -14.29 6.87 13.28
CA GLU A 88 -15.50 6.08 13.48
C GLU A 88 -15.41 4.73 12.77
N ARG A 89 -14.96 4.71 11.51
CA ARG A 89 -14.79 3.45 10.77
C ARG A 89 -13.68 2.58 11.36
N ALA A 90 -12.54 3.15 11.74
CA ALA A 90 -11.43 2.43 12.37
C ALA A 90 -11.88 1.68 13.64
N ASN A 91 -12.71 2.33 14.47
CA ASN A 91 -13.30 1.68 15.64
C ASN A 91 -14.28 0.56 15.27
N LYS A 92 -15.14 0.77 14.26
CA LYS A 92 -16.10 -0.25 13.81
C LYS A 92 -15.43 -1.53 13.28
N ILE A 93 -14.29 -1.39 12.60
CA ILE A 93 -13.55 -2.53 12.03
C ILE A 93 -12.52 -3.15 13.00
N GLY A 94 -12.45 -2.66 14.23
CA GLY A 94 -11.53 -3.18 15.26
C GLY A 94 -10.07 -2.74 15.13
N LEU A 95 -9.77 -1.71 14.32
CA LEU A 95 -8.42 -1.14 14.22
C LEU A 95 -8.03 -0.38 15.49
N GLY A 96 -8.98 0.35 16.09
CA GLY A 96 -8.75 1.15 17.30
C GLY A 96 -8.06 2.48 17.01
N ALA A 97 -6.95 2.75 17.71
CA ALA A 97 -6.23 4.02 17.61
C ALA A 97 -5.79 4.29 16.16
N TYR A 98 -6.28 5.40 15.60
CA TYR A 98 -6.05 5.77 14.22
C TYR A 98 -5.08 6.96 14.15
N ASP A 99 -3.92 6.74 13.54
CA ASP A 99 -2.91 7.77 13.32
C ASP A 99 -2.50 7.85 11.85
N TYR A 100 -1.89 8.97 11.47
CA TYR A 100 -1.46 9.21 10.09
C TYR A 100 0.06 9.08 9.98
N SER A 101 0.50 8.20 9.10
CA SER A 101 1.90 8.07 8.70
C SER A 101 2.00 8.07 7.18
N ALA A 102 3.19 8.39 6.69
CA ALA A 102 3.55 8.24 5.29
C ALA A 102 4.46 7.04 5.09
N ALA A 103 4.36 6.40 3.92
CA ALA A 103 5.33 5.41 3.48
C ALA A 103 6.50 6.08 2.72
N PRO A 104 7.76 5.68 3.00
CA PRO A 104 8.88 6.02 2.12
C PRO A 104 8.58 5.53 0.71
N THR A 105 8.51 6.45 -0.25
CA THR A 105 8.02 6.17 -1.60
C THR A 105 8.98 6.74 -2.64
N VAL A 106 9.28 5.95 -3.66
CA VAL A 106 9.98 6.40 -4.88
C VAL A 106 9.03 6.19 -6.05
N PHE A 107 8.77 7.25 -6.80
CA PHE A 107 7.96 7.16 -8.02
C PHE A 107 8.83 6.74 -9.19
N TRP A 108 8.41 5.70 -9.90
CA TRP A 108 9.08 5.15 -11.05
C TRP A 108 8.35 5.60 -12.31
N ASP A 109 9.08 6.24 -13.22
CA ASP A 109 8.53 6.81 -14.45
C ASP A 109 9.06 6.06 -15.68
N VAL A 110 8.13 5.52 -16.46
CA VAL A 110 8.43 4.81 -17.71
C VAL A 110 9.07 5.72 -18.75
N PHE A 111 8.68 7.01 -18.77
CA PHE A 111 9.17 8.01 -19.70
C PHE A 111 10.35 8.81 -19.12
N GLY A 112 10.57 8.75 -17.81
CA GLY A 112 11.69 9.39 -17.12
C GLY A 112 11.59 10.92 -17.03
N GLU A 113 10.37 11.48 -17.05
CA GLU A 113 10.14 12.93 -17.01
C GLU A 113 9.95 13.45 -15.58
N ASN A 114 9.18 12.75 -14.76
CA ASN A 114 8.71 13.23 -13.45
C ASN A 114 9.10 12.32 -12.28
N GLY A 115 9.80 11.22 -12.55
CA GLY A 115 10.17 10.22 -11.54
C GLY A 115 11.47 9.50 -11.86
N HIS A 116 11.80 8.52 -11.03
CA HIS A 116 12.98 7.68 -11.22
C HIS A 116 12.83 6.87 -12.51
N PRO A 117 13.82 6.93 -13.44
CA PRO A 117 13.70 6.26 -14.72
C PRO A 117 13.65 4.74 -14.53
N ILE A 118 12.64 4.09 -15.10
CA ILE A 118 12.55 2.62 -15.07
C ILE A 118 13.60 1.97 -15.97
N ARG A 119 13.91 2.61 -17.10
CA ARG A 119 14.85 2.09 -18.08
C ARG A 119 16.25 2.58 -17.74
N THR A 120 17.18 1.63 -17.62
CA THR A 120 18.60 1.98 -17.58
C THR A 120 19.12 2.33 -18.96
N THR A 121 20.14 3.18 -19.03
CA THR A 121 20.86 3.50 -20.27
C THR A 121 22.12 2.64 -20.41
N ILE A 122 22.63 2.48 -21.63
CA ILE A 122 23.90 1.77 -21.90
C ILE A 122 25.04 2.39 -21.08
N SER A 123 25.03 3.72 -20.93
CA SER A 123 26.01 4.46 -20.13
C SER A 123 25.96 4.10 -18.64
N GLU A 124 24.78 3.83 -18.08
CA GLU A 124 24.58 3.47 -16.67
C GLU A 124 24.96 2.02 -16.36
N MET A 125 24.76 1.10 -17.32
CA MET A 125 25.22 -0.29 -17.16
C MET A 125 26.73 -0.36 -16.99
N GLY A 126 27.46 0.50 -17.70
CA GLY A 126 28.92 0.54 -17.68
C GLY A 126 29.57 -0.71 -18.29
N PRO A 127 30.88 -0.65 -18.57
CA PRO A 127 31.58 -1.70 -19.31
C PRO A 127 31.55 -3.07 -18.60
N LEU A 128 31.41 -3.10 -17.28
CA LEU A 128 31.42 -4.34 -16.49
C LEU A 128 30.12 -5.15 -16.60
N LEU A 129 28.95 -4.50 -16.54
CA LEU A 129 27.68 -5.22 -16.74
C LEU A 129 27.49 -5.57 -18.21
N LEU A 130 27.95 -4.70 -19.12
CA LEU A 130 27.95 -4.97 -20.56
C LEU A 130 28.81 -6.20 -20.92
N SER A 131 30.03 -6.32 -20.39
CA SER A 131 30.88 -7.48 -20.70
C SER A 131 30.22 -8.80 -20.30
N ARG A 132 29.58 -8.84 -19.12
CA ARG A 132 28.87 -10.04 -18.63
C ARG A 132 27.62 -10.41 -19.41
N LEU A 133 27.00 -9.45 -20.11
CA LEU A 133 25.80 -9.69 -20.90
C LEU A 133 26.12 -10.19 -22.31
N MET A 134 27.36 -9.97 -22.75
CA MET A 134 27.89 -10.44 -24.04
C MET A 134 28.57 -11.83 -23.94
N ASP A 135 28.81 -12.32 -22.72
CA ASP A 135 29.22 -13.70 -22.42
C ASP A 135 28.00 -14.63 -22.35
#